data_AF-A0A6G0X240-F1
#
_entry.id   AF-A0A6G0X240-F1
#
_cell.length_a   1.000
_cell.length_b   1.000
_cell.length_c   1.000
_cell.angle_alpha   90.00
_cell.angle_beta   90.00
_cell.angle_gamma   90.00
#
_symmetry.space_group_name_H-M   'P 1'
#
loop_
_entity.id
_entity.type
_entity.pdbx_description
1 polymer ?
#
loop_
_entity_poly.entity_id
_entity_poly.type
_entity_poly.pdbx_seq_one_letter_code
_entity_poly.pdbx_strand_id
1 'polypeptide(L)'
;MALIHSIANNRDKIKLNEGILKRFLDDGKDMSPSDRGEMLKNAEDIVNTHKEIATEGQTAPPNPEDVPPYHFIAFVCKDGNLYELDGGKFDPINHGSTSPDSLLEDTVNLIQEKFFFQNPDSLYYTLLSLSNVGDFF
;
A
#
# COMPACT_ATOMS: atom_id res chain seq x y z
N MET A 1 3.51 1.79 4.77
CA MET A 1 2.72 0.53 4.82
C MET A 1 2.17 0.09 3.47
N ALA A 2 1.41 0.93 2.75
CA ALA A 2 0.77 0.55 1.49
C ALA A 2 1.72 -0.12 0.47
N LEU A 3 2.93 0.41 0.25
CA LEU A 3 3.93 -0.20 -0.63
C LEU A 3 4.28 -1.65 -0.23
N ILE A 4 4.51 -1.90 1.07
CA ILE A 4 4.81 -3.25 1.58
C ILE A 4 3.63 -4.18 1.33
N HIS A 5 2.40 -3.74 1.61
CA HIS A 5 1.19 -4.52 1.34
C HIS A 5 1.04 -4.87 -0.15
N SER A 6 1.23 -3.89 -1.04
CA SER A 6 1.14 -4.09 -2.50
C SER A 6 2.15 -5.13 -2.99
N ILE A 7 3.41 -5.07 -2.54
CA ILE A 7 4.46 -6.01 -2.95
C ILE A 7 4.28 -7.38 -2.30
N ALA A 8 4.02 -7.44 -0.99
CA ALA A 8 3.90 -8.69 -0.24
C ALA A 8 2.81 -9.61 -0.79
N ASN A 9 1.70 -9.04 -1.27
CA ASN A 9 0.58 -9.79 -1.82
C ASN A 9 0.71 -10.14 -3.30
N ASN A 10 1.80 -9.73 -3.96
CA ASN A 10 2.08 -9.99 -5.37
C ASN A 10 3.46 -10.63 -5.61
N ARG A 11 4.04 -11.33 -4.62
CA ARG A 11 5.38 -11.96 -4.71
C ARG A 11 5.48 -13.09 -5.76
N ASP A 12 4.35 -13.66 -6.16
CA ASP A 12 4.25 -14.60 -7.27
C ASP A 12 4.58 -13.91 -8.61
N LYS A 13 4.19 -12.64 -8.77
CA LYS A 13 4.36 -11.82 -9.99
C LYS A 13 5.60 -10.92 -9.93
N ILE A 14 5.92 -10.36 -8.77
CA ILE A 14 7.03 -9.42 -8.57
C ILE A 14 8.20 -10.15 -7.93
N LYS A 15 9.26 -10.35 -8.72
CA LYS A 15 10.51 -10.92 -8.23
C LYS A 15 11.41 -9.82 -7.68
N LEU A 16 11.62 -9.85 -6.37
CA LEU A 16 12.55 -8.94 -5.70
C LEU A 16 13.96 -9.51 -5.78
N ASN A 17 14.92 -8.64 -6.12
CA ASN A 17 16.33 -8.92 -5.91
C ASN A 17 16.66 -8.95 -4.41
N GLU A 18 17.85 -9.45 -4.06
CA GLU A 18 18.36 -9.34 -2.70
C GLU A 18 18.44 -7.88 -2.24
N GLY A 19 17.99 -7.60 -1.02
CA GLY A 19 17.89 -6.24 -0.50
C GLY A 19 17.02 -6.15 0.74
N ILE A 20 16.90 -4.93 1.28
CA ILE A 20 16.21 -4.62 2.54
C ILE A 20 14.77 -5.14 2.54
N LEU A 21 14.00 -4.81 1.49
CA LEU A 21 12.59 -5.20 1.40
C LEU A 21 12.42 -6.73 1.29
N LYS A 22 13.25 -7.41 0.50
CA LYS A 22 13.16 -8.87 0.36
C LYS A 22 13.44 -9.57 1.69
N ARG A 23 14.53 -9.18 2.39
CA ARG A 23 14.85 -9.68 3.73
C ARG A 23 13.71 -9.48 4.71
N PHE A 24 13.19 -8.24 4.80
CA PHE A 24 12.07 -7.91 5.68
C PHE A 24 10.83 -8.78 5.42
N LEU A 25 10.49 -9.01 4.15
CA LEU A 25 9.35 -9.87 3.79
C LEU A 25 9.61 -11.35 4.08
N ASP A 26 10.85 -11.83 3.90
CA ASP A 26 11.23 -13.22 4.17
C ASP A 26 11.27 -13.50 5.68
N ASP A 27 11.78 -12.57 6.49
CA ASP A 27 11.85 -12.68 7.95
C ASP A 27 10.46 -12.65 8.61
N GLY A 28 9.55 -11.82 8.08
CA GLY A 28 8.19 -11.66 8.61
C GLY A 28 7.16 -12.67 8.13
N LYS A 29 7.48 -13.57 7.20
CA LYS A 29 6.48 -14.37 6.48
C LYS A 29 5.62 -15.26 7.38
N ASP A 30 6.16 -15.75 8.48
CA ASP A 30 5.48 -16.66 9.42
C ASP A 30 4.97 -15.95 10.69
N MET A 31 5.17 -14.63 10.77
CA MET A 31 4.75 -13.81 11.90
C MET A 31 3.27 -13.41 11.83
N SER A 32 2.68 -13.13 13.00
CA SER A 32 1.35 -12.52 13.08
C SER A 32 1.36 -11.08 12.51
N PRO A 33 0.20 -10.51 12.12
CA PRO A 33 0.13 -9.12 11.69
C PRO A 33 0.70 -8.12 12.71
N SER A 34 0.45 -8.36 14.00
CA SER A 34 0.95 -7.51 15.09
C SER A 34 2.47 -7.59 15.19
N ASP A 35 3.04 -8.79 15.13
CA ASP A 35 4.49 -8.99 15.19
C ASP A 35 5.20 -8.40 13.97
N ARG A 36 4.60 -8.48 12.77
CA ARG A 36 5.11 -7.79 11.57
C ARG A 36 5.11 -6.28 11.73
N GLY A 37 4.07 -5.72 12.37
CA GLY A 37 4.00 -4.30 12.69
C GLY A 37 5.11 -3.87 13.64
N GLU A 38 5.38 -4.68 14.67
CA GLU A 38 6.47 -4.43 15.61
C GLU A 38 7.85 -4.59 14.94
N MET A 39 8.01 -5.60 14.09
CA MET A 39 9.22 -5.79 13.28
C MET A 39 9.47 -4.57 12.38
N LEU A 40 8.44 -3.99 11.76
CA LEU A 40 8.58 -2.81 10.93
C LEU A 40 9.06 -1.58 11.71
N LYS A 41 8.50 -1.35 12.91
CA LYS A 41 8.93 -0.21 13.75
C LYS A 41 10.42 -0.28 14.07
N ASN A 42 10.94 -1.50 14.23
CA ASN A 42 12.33 -1.77 14.58
C ASN A 42 13.25 -1.99 13.37
N ALA A 43 12.72 -1.95 12.14
CA ALA A 43 13.48 -2.14 10.91
C ALA A 43 14.17 -0.82 10.49
N GLU A 44 15.28 -0.47 11.16
CA GLU A 44 16.00 0.80 10.96
C GLU A 44 16.33 1.08 9.49
N ASP A 45 16.78 0.07 8.73
CA ASP A 45 17.05 0.20 7.30
C ASP A 45 15.84 0.76 6.52
N ILE A 46 14.64 0.21 6.78
CA ILE A 46 13.40 0.64 6.11
C ILE A 46 12.99 2.04 6.59
N VAL A 47 13.06 2.26 7.91
CA VAL A 47 12.68 3.55 8.51
C VAL A 47 13.56 4.68 8.00
N ASN A 48 14.88 4.44 7.87
CA ASN A 48 15.83 5.44 7.40
C ASN A 48 15.65 5.72 5.90
N THR A 49 15.54 4.68 5.06
CA THR A 49 15.22 4.86 3.63
C THR A 49 13.91 5.61 3.42
N HIS A 50 12.88 5.32 4.22
CA HIS A 50 11.62 6.06 4.17
C HIS A 50 11.80 7.54 4.51
N LYS A 51 12.57 7.87 5.57
CA LYS A 51 12.85 9.26 5.96
C LYS A 51 13.63 10.03 4.89
N GLU A 52 14.61 9.39 4.25
CA GLU A 52 15.38 10.00 3.17
C GLU A 52 14.48 10.37 1.99
N ILE A 53 13.68 9.41 1.50
CA ILE A 53 12.78 9.63 0.36
C ILE A 53 11.65 10.60 0.71
N ALA A 54 11.22 10.69 1.97
CA ALA A 54 10.20 11.65 2.40
C ALA A 54 10.65 13.13 2.26
N THR A 55 11.94 13.39 2.06
CA THR A 55 12.47 14.73 1.75
C THR A 55 12.49 15.05 0.25
N GLU A 56 12.22 14.05 -0.60
CA GLU A 56 12.10 14.20 -2.04
C GLU A 56 10.69 14.66 -2.44
N GLY A 57 10.51 14.94 -3.74
CA GLY A 57 9.25 15.39 -4.30
C GLY A 57 9.21 16.88 -4.62
N GLN A 58 8.05 17.36 -5.05
CA GLN A 58 7.86 18.74 -5.51
C GLN A 58 7.43 19.70 -4.38
N THR A 59 7.16 19.17 -3.18
CA THR A 59 6.70 19.91 -2.01
C THR A 59 7.68 19.76 -0.86
N ALA A 60 7.80 20.79 -0.02
CA ALA A 60 8.58 20.67 1.21
C ALA A 60 7.97 19.60 2.15
N PRO A 61 8.79 18.85 2.90
CA PRO A 61 8.27 17.93 3.91
C PRO A 61 7.49 18.70 4.99
N PRO A 62 6.43 18.10 5.56
CA PRO A 62 5.65 18.72 6.64
C PRO A 62 6.47 18.82 7.93
N ASN A 63 5.99 19.60 8.90
CA ASN A 63 6.61 19.63 10.22
C ASN A 63 6.43 18.24 10.88
N PRO A 64 7.48 17.65 11.49
CA PRO A 64 7.36 16.38 12.20
C PRO A 64 6.28 16.34 13.31
N GLU A 65 5.89 17.49 13.85
CA GLU A 65 4.84 17.60 14.88
C GLU A 65 3.41 17.67 14.29
N ASP A 66 3.27 17.89 12.98
CA ASP A 66 1.96 17.97 12.34
C ASP A 66 1.32 16.58 12.24
N VAL A 67 0.01 16.51 12.51
CA VAL A 67 -0.77 15.29 12.24
C VAL A 67 -0.99 15.19 10.73
N PRO A 68 -0.54 14.12 10.07
CA PRO A 68 -0.76 13.96 8.64
C PRO A 68 -2.26 13.93 8.32
N PRO A 69 -2.77 14.81 7.45
CA PRO A 69 -4.19 14.87 7.14
C PRO A 69 -4.63 13.75 6.17
N TYR A 70 -3.68 13.01 5.60
CA TYR A 70 -3.91 12.02 4.56
C TYR A 70 -3.34 10.66 4.94
N HIS A 71 -3.92 9.61 4.37
CA HIS A 71 -3.60 8.22 4.70
C HIS A 71 -3.45 7.37 3.44
N PHE A 72 -2.49 6.46 3.45
CA PHE A 72 -2.25 5.52 2.36
C PHE A 72 -2.73 4.12 2.74
N ILE A 73 -3.61 3.57 1.90
CA ILE A 73 -4.08 2.18 1.94
C ILE A 73 -3.72 1.48 0.63
N ALA A 74 -3.70 0.15 0.63
CA ALA A 74 -3.46 -0.65 -0.58
C ALA A 74 -4.68 -1.51 -0.93
N PHE A 75 -5.02 -1.54 -2.22
CA PHE A 75 -6.02 -2.46 -2.76
C PHE A 75 -5.33 -3.57 -3.55
N VAL A 76 -5.65 -4.84 -3.27
CA VAL A 76 -5.01 -6.00 -3.90
C VAL A 76 -6.04 -7.04 -4.32
N CYS A 77 -5.78 -7.72 -5.45
CA CYS A 77 -6.49 -8.94 -5.83
C CYS A 77 -5.78 -10.14 -5.18
N LYS A 78 -6.44 -10.82 -4.24
CA LYS A 78 -5.93 -12.04 -3.61
C LYS A 78 -7.01 -13.10 -3.63
N ASP A 79 -6.69 -14.28 -4.16
CA ASP A 79 -7.57 -15.44 -4.22
C ASP A 79 -8.96 -15.10 -4.81
N GLY A 80 -8.98 -14.30 -5.89
CA GLY A 80 -10.18 -13.85 -6.59
C GLY A 80 -11.01 -12.77 -5.88
N ASN A 81 -10.47 -12.15 -4.83
CA ASN A 81 -11.17 -11.13 -4.05
C ASN A 81 -10.38 -9.82 -3.95
N LEU A 82 -11.13 -8.71 -3.90
CA LEU A 82 -10.61 -7.36 -3.69
C LEU A 82 -10.45 -7.09 -2.20
N TYR A 83 -9.20 -6.97 -1.76
CA TYR A 83 -8.88 -6.64 -0.38
C TYR A 83 -8.35 -5.22 -0.25
N GLU A 84 -8.88 -4.48 0.72
CA GLU A 84 -8.28 -3.26 1.25
C GLU A 84 -7.39 -3.60 2.45
N LEU A 85 -6.15 -3.13 2.38
CA LEU A 85 -5.12 -3.33 3.37
C LEU A 85 -4.72 -1.99 3.97
N ASP A 86 -5.11 -1.80 5.22
CA ASP A 86 -4.88 -0.61 6.01
C ASP A 86 -4.21 -1.00 7.33
N GLY A 87 -2.98 -0.53 7.56
CA GLY A 87 -2.24 -0.80 8.79
C GLY A 87 -2.83 -0.18 10.05
N GLY A 88 -3.79 0.74 9.92
CA GLY A 88 -4.58 1.28 11.03
C GLY A 88 -5.80 0.43 11.40
N LYS A 89 -6.13 -0.61 10.63
CA LYS A 89 -7.24 -1.52 10.88
C LYS A 89 -6.75 -2.85 11.44
N PHE A 90 -7.64 -3.57 12.13
CA PHE A 90 -7.31 -4.85 12.75
C PHE A 90 -7.17 -5.97 11.71
N ASP A 91 -8.06 -6.00 10.72
CA ASP A 91 -8.09 -7.02 9.66
C ASP A 91 -8.21 -6.38 8.26
N PRO A 92 -7.75 -7.09 7.20
CA PRO A 92 -8.09 -6.77 5.82
C PRO A 92 -9.60 -6.68 5.60
N ILE A 93 -10.05 -5.72 4.79
CA ILE A 93 -11.46 -5.63 4.39
C ILE A 93 -11.62 -6.29 3.03
N ASN A 94 -12.44 -7.36 2.97
CA ASN A 94 -12.85 -7.97 1.71
C ASN A 94 -14.04 -7.18 1.13
N HIS A 95 -13.90 -6.68 -0.09
CA HIS A 95 -14.93 -5.93 -0.82
C HIS A 95 -15.67 -6.77 -1.88
N GLY A 96 -15.37 -8.07 -1.96
CA GLY A 96 -16.02 -9.00 -2.89
C GLY A 96 -15.08 -9.48 -3.99
N SER A 97 -15.68 -10.06 -5.03
CA SER A 97 -14.95 -10.70 -6.12
C SER A 97 -14.25 -9.68 -7.03
N THR A 98 -13.06 -10.04 -7.49
CA THR A 98 -12.31 -9.29 -8.51
C THR A 98 -11.38 -10.25 -9.26
N SER A 99 -10.66 -9.74 -10.24
CA SER A 99 -9.62 -10.46 -10.97
C SER A 99 -8.39 -9.58 -11.18
N PRO A 100 -7.23 -10.14 -11.54
CA PRO A 100 -6.07 -9.32 -11.92
C PRO A 100 -6.39 -8.30 -13.02
N ASP A 101 -7.27 -8.64 -13.96
CA ASP A 101 -7.62 -7.78 -15.10
C ASP A 101 -8.66 -6.71 -14.74
N SER A 102 -9.56 -7.00 -13.79
CA SER A 102 -10.61 -6.05 -13.35
C SER A 102 -10.24 -5.26 -12.09
N LEU A 103 -9.11 -5.57 -11.43
CA LEU A 103 -8.71 -4.97 -10.15
C LEU A 103 -8.76 -3.44 -10.15
N LEU A 104 -8.26 -2.81 -11.22
CA LEU A 104 -8.26 -1.34 -11.32
C LEU A 104 -9.69 -0.79 -11.40
N GLU A 105 -10.53 -1.35 -12.28
CA GLU A 105 -11.90 -0.91 -12.47
C GLU A 105 -12.75 -1.13 -11.21
N ASP A 106 -12.66 -2.32 -10.61
CA ASP A 106 -13.39 -2.67 -9.38
C ASP A 106 -12.97 -1.76 -8.21
N THR A 107 -11.67 -1.44 -8.11
CA THR A 107 -11.16 -0.51 -7.09
C THR A 107 -11.65 0.91 -7.31
N VAL A 108 -11.67 1.40 -8.55
CA VAL A 108 -12.17 2.74 -8.88
C VAL A 108 -13.65 2.86 -8.54
N ASN A 109 -14.47 1.88 -8.93
CA ASN A 109 -15.90 1.84 -8.62
C ASN A 109 -16.13 1.88 -7.11
N LEU A 110 -15.40 1.03 -6.35
CA LEU A 110 -15.45 1.02 -4.90
C LEU A 110 -15.10 2.38 -4.28
N ILE A 111 -14.05 3.04 -4.79
CA ILE A 111 -13.62 4.34 -4.27
C ILE A 111 -14.67 5.42 -4.55
N GLN A 112 -15.26 5.42 -5.75
CA GLN A 112 -16.36 6.32 -6.09
C GLN A 112 -17.54 6.14 -5.14
N GLU A 113 -17.98 4.90 -4.94
CA GLU A 113 -19.07 4.53 -4.01
C GLU A 113 -18.81 4.96 -2.57
N LYS A 114 -17.61 4.70 -2.04
CA LYS A 114 -17.33 4.86 -0.61
C LYS A 114 -16.80 6.23 -0.20
N PHE A 115 -16.00 6.87 -1.04
CA PHE A 115 -15.26 8.08 -0.62
C PHE A 115 -15.75 9.34 -1.33
N PHE A 116 -16.10 9.25 -2.62
CA PHE A 116 -16.58 10.42 -3.36
C PHE A 116 -18.04 10.72 -3.07
N PHE A 117 -18.95 9.74 -3.11
CA PHE A 117 -20.36 10.03 -2.84
C PHE A 117 -20.66 10.38 -1.39
N GLN A 118 -19.82 9.96 -0.43
CA GLN A 118 -20.00 10.29 0.98
C GLN A 118 -19.44 11.67 1.35
N ASN A 119 -18.50 12.20 0.56
CA ASN A 119 -17.92 13.52 0.77
C ASN A 119 -17.58 14.18 -0.58
N PRO A 120 -18.60 14.63 -1.34
CA PRO A 120 -18.44 15.10 -2.71
C PRO A 120 -17.60 16.38 -2.83
N ASP A 121 -17.45 17.13 -1.74
CA ASP A 121 -16.65 18.37 -1.70
C ASP A 121 -15.17 18.10 -1.42
N SER A 122 -14.80 16.88 -1.04
CA SER A 122 -13.40 16.50 -0.82
C SER A 122 -12.70 16.23 -2.15
N LEU A 123 -11.69 17.04 -2.47
CA LEU A 123 -10.84 16.89 -3.67
C LEU A 123 -9.51 16.18 -3.38
N TYR A 124 -9.27 15.79 -2.13
CA TYR A 124 -7.95 15.32 -1.67
C TYR A 124 -7.79 13.80 -1.78
N TYR A 125 -7.96 13.28 -2.99
CA TYR A 125 -7.73 11.86 -3.28
C TYR A 125 -6.64 11.71 -4.35
N THR A 126 -5.79 10.71 -4.19
CA THR A 126 -4.82 10.32 -5.20
C THR A 126 -4.81 8.80 -5.29
N LEU A 127 -4.91 8.28 -6.51
CA LEU A 127 -4.82 6.86 -6.80
C LEU A 127 -3.56 6.61 -7.63
N LEU A 128 -2.75 5.64 -7.21
CA LEU A 128 -1.55 5.20 -7.92
C LEU A 128 -1.71 3.72 -8.23
N SER A 129 -1.41 3.32 -9.47
CA SER A 129 -1.40 1.92 -9.88
C SER A 129 0.03 1.38 -9.92
N LEU A 130 0.20 0.15 -9.44
CA LEU A 130 1.43 -0.62 -9.65
C LEU A 130 1.23 -1.48 -10.90
N SER A 131 1.77 -1.01 -12.02
CA SER A 131 1.70 -1.69 -13.32
C SER A 131 3.05 -2.25 -13.73
N ASN A 132 3.04 -3.20 -14.66
CA ASN A 132 4.27 -3.55 -15.38
C ASN A 132 4.80 -2.28 -16.06
N VAL A 133 6.12 -2.13 -16.07
CA VAL A 133 6.77 -1.18 -16.97
C VAL A 133 6.46 -1.68 -18.37
N GLY A 134 5.50 -1.04 -19.04
CA GLY A 134 5.23 -1.33 -20.44
C GLY A 134 6.47 -1.02 -21.25
N ASP A 135 6.70 -1.78 -22.33
CA ASP A 135 7.42 -1.27 -23.48
C ASP A 135 6.63 -0.04 -23.96
N PHE A 136 7.00 1.13 -23.45
CA PHE A 136 6.56 2.38 -24.05
C PHE A 136 7.16 2.36 -25.47
N PHE A 137 6.29 2.32 -26.48
CA PHE A 137 6.67 2.44 -27.90
C PHE A 137 7.59 3.64 -28.14
#